data_AF-A0A8H6B894-F1
#
_entry.id   AF-A0A8H6B894-F1
#
_cell.length_a   1.000
_cell.length_b   1.000
_cell.length_c   1.000
_cell.angle_alpha   90.00
_cell.angle_beta   90.00
_cell.angle_gamma   90.00
#
_symmetry.space_group_name_H-M   'P 1'
#
loop_
_entity.id
_entity.type
_entity.pdbx_description
1 polymer ?
#
loop_
_entity_poly.entity_id
_entity_poly.type
_entity_poly.pdbx_seq_one_letter_code
_entity_poly.pdbx_strand_id
1 'polypeptide(L)'
;MEKISTDDLMPEDIVSIVRTPQEDLSIPCDLILLAGSCIVNEAMLSGESTPLLKESIRNRESEATFMPTSLDKNSLLHGGTSCLQVTPPEKASTSLPLPPDGVLLLSSPKLVLKLSKVHLSG
;
A
#
# COMPACT_ATOMS: atom_id res chain seq x y z
N MET A 1 10.12 -13.96 0.08
CA MET A 1 8.70 -13.80 0.43
C MET A 1 7.99 -15.10 0.07
N GLU A 2 7.00 -15.48 0.85
CA GLU A 2 6.16 -16.66 0.63
C GLU A 2 4.81 -16.21 0.05
N LYS A 3 4.20 -17.04 -0.81
CA LYS A 3 2.84 -16.80 -1.29
C LYS A 3 1.87 -17.35 -0.27
N ILE A 4 1.05 -16.49 0.32
CA ILE A 4 0.00 -16.84 1.28
C ILE A 4 -1.39 -16.60 0.68
N SER A 5 -2.43 -17.16 1.29
CA SER A 5 -3.81 -16.80 0.95
C SER A 5 -4.10 -15.37 1.39
N THR A 6 -4.98 -14.66 0.68
CA THR A 6 -5.46 -13.35 1.12
C THR A 6 -6.30 -13.44 2.39
N ASP A 7 -6.92 -14.59 2.67
CA ASP A 7 -7.66 -14.85 3.91
C ASP A 7 -6.75 -14.90 5.15
N ASP A 8 -5.46 -15.18 4.94
CA ASP A 8 -4.47 -15.24 6.01
C ASP A 8 -3.81 -13.88 6.30
N LEU A 9 -4.19 -12.82 5.56
CA LEU A 9 -3.64 -11.48 5.73
C LEU A 9 -4.09 -10.84 7.03
N MET A 10 -3.12 -10.56 7.89
CA MET A 10 -3.32 -9.91 9.17
C MET A 10 -2.90 -8.44 9.12
N PRO A 11 -3.43 -7.59 10.01
CA PRO A 11 -2.87 -6.27 10.21
C PRO A 11 -1.36 -6.35 10.42
N GLU A 12 -0.65 -5.33 9.96
CA GLU A 12 0.83 -5.23 10.06
C GLU A 12 1.62 -6.13 9.11
N ASP A 13 0.97 -7.05 8.40
CA ASP A 13 1.61 -7.77 7.32
C ASP A 13 2.12 -6.82 6.25
N ILE A 14 3.32 -7.11 5.76
CA ILE A 14 3.96 -6.39 4.67
C ILE A 14 3.86 -7.25 3.42
N VAL A 15 2.98 -6.85 2.51
CA VAL A 15 2.76 -7.56 1.24
C VAL A 15 3.41 -6.87 0.07
N SER A 16 3.62 -7.60 -1.03
CA SER A 16 4.02 -7.05 -2.32
C SER A 16 2.85 -7.18 -3.29
N ILE A 17 2.41 -6.06 -3.88
CA ILE A 17 1.43 -6.10 -4.98
C ILE A 17 2.11 -6.20 -6.34
N VAL A 18 1.51 -7.00 -7.22
CA VAL A 18 1.85 -7.05 -8.64
C VAL A 18 0.69 -6.47 -9.44
N ARG A 19 0.93 -6.20 -10.74
CA ARG A 19 -0.15 -5.87 -11.67
C ARG A 19 -1.25 -6.94 -11.57
N THR A 20 -2.51 -6.53 -11.52
CA THR A 20 -3.67 -7.43 -11.59
C THR A 20 -4.05 -7.61 -13.06
N PRO A 21 -3.74 -8.75 -13.71
CA PRO A 21 -3.90 -8.92 -15.16
C PRO A 21 -5.34 -9.19 -15.61
N GLN A 22 -6.24 -9.48 -14.68
CA GLN A 22 -7.66 -9.80 -14.93
C GLN A 22 -8.53 -8.80 -14.15
N GLU A 23 -9.67 -8.39 -14.73
CA GLU A 23 -10.62 -7.48 -14.07
C GLU A 23 -11.17 -8.07 -12.76
N ASP A 24 -11.19 -9.41 -12.66
CA ASP A 24 -11.71 -10.15 -11.51
C ASP A 24 -10.72 -10.18 -10.32
N LEU A 25 -9.47 -9.78 -10.54
CA LEU A 25 -8.44 -9.70 -9.50
C LEU A 25 -8.36 -8.26 -8.98
N SER A 26 -8.89 -8.05 -7.79
CA SER A 26 -8.82 -6.77 -7.08
C SER A 26 -7.90 -6.86 -5.87
N ILE A 27 -7.49 -5.68 -5.40
CA ILE A 27 -6.76 -5.52 -4.15
C ILE A 27 -7.67 -6.05 -3.01
N PRO A 28 -7.21 -7.00 -2.17
CA PRO A 28 -8.10 -7.74 -1.27
C PRO A 28 -8.55 -6.95 -0.03
N CYS A 29 -7.80 -5.92 0.36
CA CYS A 29 -8.05 -5.10 1.55
C CYS A 29 -7.44 -3.71 1.40
N ASP A 30 -7.66 -2.82 2.37
CA ASP A 30 -7.05 -1.50 2.37
C ASP A 30 -5.56 -1.58 2.73
N LEU A 31 -4.75 -0.84 1.97
CA LEU A 31 -3.30 -0.98 1.95
C LEU A 31 -2.60 0.39 1.85
N ILE A 32 -1.52 0.61 2.60
CA ILE A 32 -0.72 1.85 2.55
C ILE A 32 0.57 1.65 1.77
N LEU A 33 0.75 2.37 0.67
CA LEU A 33 1.93 2.35 -0.22
C LEU A 33 3.20 2.80 0.51
N LEU A 34 4.09 1.87 0.87
CA LEU A 34 5.33 2.21 1.59
C LEU A 34 6.51 2.49 0.65
N ALA A 35 6.58 1.94 -0.56
CA ALA A 35 7.73 2.12 -1.46
C ALA A 35 7.39 1.91 -2.94
N GLY A 36 7.85 2.77 -3.84
CA GLY A 36 7.48 2.71 -5.26
C GLY A 36 6.18 3.45 -5.57
N SER A 37 5.58 3.18 -6.72
CA SER A 37 4.30 3.78 -7.15
C SER A 37 3.44 2.79 -7.92
N CYS A 38 2.14 3.07 -8.04
CA CYS A 38 1.24 2.28 -8.88
C CYS A 38 0.14 3.12 -9.52
N ILE A 39 -0.43 2.60 -10.61
CA ILE A 39 -1.62 3.15 -11.25
C ILE A 39 -2.79 2.24 -10.88
N VAL A 40 -3.82 2.80 -10.24
CA VAL A 40 -5.00 2.06 -9.79
C VAL A 40 -6.26 2.52 -10.52
N ASN A 41 -7.16 1.57 -10.75
CA ASN A 41 -8.53 1.84 -11.17
C ASN A 41 -9.45 1.76 -9.96
N GLU A 42 -10.09 2.88 -9.60
CA GLU A 42 -11.03 2.96 -8.48
C GLU A 42 -12.50 2.96 -8.90
N ALA A 43 -12.79 2.74 -10.20
CA ALA A 43 -14.14 2.84 -10.76
C ALA A 43 -15.18 1.95 -10.05
N MET A 44 -14.76 0.80 -9.51
CA MET A 44 -15.66 -0.09 -8.76
C MET A 44 -16.18 0.52 -7.45
N LEU A 45 -15.44 1.46 -6.85
CA LEU A 45 -15.80 2.10 -5.58
C LEU A 45 -16.31 3.53 -5.77
N SER A 46 -15.68 4.31 -6.64
CA SER A 46 -15.99 5.73 -6.84
C SER A 46 -16.96 5.98 -8.00
N GLY A 47 -17.07 5.05 -8.95
CA GLY A 47 -17.75 5.27 -10.23
C GLY A 47 -16.95 6.14 -11.22
N GLU A 48 -15.74 6.57 -10.86
CA GLU A 48 -14.87 7.36 -11.72
C GLU A 48 -13.92 6.44 -12.51
N SER A 49 -14.03 6.47 -13.84
CA SER A 49 -13.22 5.61 -14.72
C SER A 49 -11.79 6.10 -14.96
N THR A 50 -11.39 7.22 -14.36
CA THR A 50 -10.05 7.79 -14.54
C THR A 50 -9.06 7.08 -13.62
N PRO A 51 -8.02 6.41 -14.15
CA PRO A 51 -7.00 5.80 -13.31
C PRO A 51 -6.22 6.84 -12.50
N LEU A 52 -5.83 6.46 -11.29
CA LEU A 52 -5.14 7.34 -10.36
C LEU A 52 -3.71 6.86 -10.10
N LEU A 53 -2.77 7.81 -10.06
CA LEU A 53 -1.41 7.56 -9.59
C LEU A 53 -1.41 7.53 -8.06
N LYS A 54 -0.83 6.47 -7.51
CA LYS A 54 -0.55 6.33 -6.08
C LYS A 54 0.95 6.32 -5.84
N GLU A 55 1.37 7.00 -4.79
CA GLU A 55 2.79 7.21 -4.44
C GLU A 55 3.06 6.84 -2.99
N SER A 56 4.33 6.54 -2.70
CA SER A 56 4.74 6.13 -1.36
C SER A 56 4.38 7.20 -0.32
N ILE A 57 3.83 6.75 0.81
CA ILE A 57 3.62 7.54 2.02
C ILE A 57 4.92 8.21 2.51
N ARG A 58 6.09 7.70 2.11
CA ARG A 58 7.39 8.23 2.54
C ARG A 58 7.81 9.49 1.81
N ASN A 59 7.06 9.91 0.79
CA ASN A 59 7.28 11.17 0.11
C ASN A 59 6.84 12.39 0.94
N ARG A 60 6.21 12.17 2.11
CA ARG A 60 5.84 13.24 3.06
C ARG A 60 6.77 13.31 4.27
N GLU A 61 6.59 14.36 5.06
CA GLU A 61 7.28 14.54 6.35
C GLU A 61 6.97 13.39 7.33
N SER A 62 8.01 12.79 7.92
CA SER A 62 7.90 11.56 8.71
C SER A 62 7.06 11.70 9.99
N GLU A 63 6.92 12.91 10.55
CA GLU A 63 6.18 13.17 11.78
C GLU A 63 4.74 13.63 11.54
N ALA A 64 4.35 13.81 10.26
CA ALA A 64 2.99 14.20 9.92
C ALA A 64 1.99 13.11 10.33
N THR A 65 0.91 13.54 10.98
CA THR A 65 -0.24 12.68 11.30
C THR A 65 -0.81 12.07 10.02
N PHE A 66 -1.10 10.77 10.05
CA PHE A 66 -1.71 10.09 8.92
C PHE A 66 -3.16 10.59 8.70
N MET A 67 -3.43 11.11 7.50
CA MET A 67 -4.71 11.67 7.08
C MET A 67 -5.20 11.00 5.78
N PRO A 68 -5.85 9.83 5.87
CA PRO A 68 -6.21 9.00 4.71
C PRO A 68 -7.24 9.64 3.76
N THR A 69 -7.98 10.64 4.23
CA THR A 69 -9.01 11.34 3.44
C THR A 69 -8.53 12.64 2.82
N SER A 70 -7.32 13.09 3.15
CA SER A 70 -6.76 14.35 2.66
C SER A 70 -5.33 14.16 2.16
N LEU A 71 -4.33 14.39 3.00
CA LEU A 71 -2.92 14.42 2.61
C LEU A 71 -2.43 13.06 2.10
N ASP A 72 -2.88 11.98 2.71
CA ASP A 72 -2.35 10.63 2.46
C ASP A 72 -3.22 9.79 1.54
N LYS A 73 -4.29 10.35 0.97
CA LYS A 73 -5.21 9.62 0.08
C LYS A 73 -4.50 9.01 -1.14
N ASN A 74 -3.42 9.64 -1.60
CA ASN A 74 -2.64 9.17 -2.75
C ASN A 74 -1.67 8.03 -2.37
N SER A 75 -1.53 7.71 -1.09
CA SER A 75 -0.76 6.56 -0.61
C SER A 75 -1.64 5.40 -0.17
N LEU A 76 -2.96 5.60 -0.07
CA LEU A 76 -3.93 4.58 0.29
C LEU A 76 -4.47 3.90 -0.97
N LEU A 77 -4.41 2.58 -0.98
CA LEU A 77 -5.11 1.74 -1.95
C LEU A 77 -6.30 1.10 -1.25
N HIS A 78 -7.43 1.13 -1.92
CA HIS A 78 -8.67 0.61 -1.36
C HIS A 78 -8.92 -0.84 -1.80
N GLY A 79 -9.41 -1.66 -0.87
CA GLY A 79 -9.88 -3.00 -1.20
C GLY A 79 -10.98 -2.95 -2.26
N GLY A 80 -10.91 -3.83 -3.26
CA GLY A 80 -11.83 -3.85 -4.40
C GLY A 80 -11.40 -3.00 -5.59
N THR A 81 -10.26 -2.29 -5.52
CA THR A 81 -9.68 -1.57 -6.67
C THR A 81 -8.71 -2.45 -7.47
N SER A 82 -8.44 -2.12 -8.73
CA SER A 82 -7.53 -2.90 -9.58
C SER A 82 -6.21 -2.18 -9.81
N CYS A 83 -5.08 -2.89 -9.69
CA CYS A 83 -3.75 -2.34 -9.90
C CYS A 83 -3.30 -2.55 -11.36
N LEU A 84 -3.38 -1.50 -12.17
CA LEU A 84 -3.12 -1.56 -13.61
C LEU A 84 -1.62 -1.63 -13.94
N GLN A 85 -0.80 -0.94 -13.14
CA GLN A 85 0.64 -0.85 -13.31
C GLN A 85 1.32 -0.69 -11.95
N VAL A 86 2.49 -1.30 -11.80
CA VAL A 86 3.39 -1.10 -10.65
C VAL A 86 4.74 -0.56 -11.14
N THR A 87 5.32 0.36 -10.38
CA THR A 87 6.67 0.88 -10.60
C THR A 87 7.49 0.57 -9.33
N PRO A 88 8.52 -0.28 -9.42
CA PRO A 88 9.37 -0.61 -8.28
C PRO A 88 10.08 0.62 -7.70
N PRO A 89 10.44 0.61 -6.40
CA PRO A 89 11.24 1.68 -5.80
C PRO A 89 12.65 1.73 -6.39
N GLU A 90 13.19 2.93 -6.64
CA GLU A 90 14.53 3.12 -7.21
C GLU A 90 15.68 2.74 -6.26
N LYS A 91 15.43 2.71 -4.94
CA LYS A 91 16.43 2.37 -3.90
C LYS A 91 15.82 1.54 -2.79
N ALA A 92 16.56 0.53 -2.33
CA ALA A 92 16.31 -0.14 -1.07
C ALA A 92 16.43 0.86 0.08
N SER A 93 15.39 1.02 0.87
CA SER A 93 15.51 1.76 2.12
C SER A 93 16.07 0.87 3.22
N THR A 94 16.97 1.41 4.02
CA THR A 94 17.70 0.73 5.10
C THR A 94 16.85 0.03 6.16
N SER A 95 15.55 0.35 6.28
CA SER A 95 14.65 -0.19 7.31
C SER A 95 13.54 -1.11 6.80
N LEU A 96 13.47 -1.38 5.49
CA LEU A 96 12.45 -2.25 4.92
C LEU A 96 13.10 -3.21 3.91
N PRO A 97 12.79 -4.52 3.96
CA PRO A 97 13.28 -5.45 2.96
C PRO A 97 12.74 -5.05 1.57
N LEU A 98 13.57 -5.14 0.54
CA LEU A 98 13.12 -4.96 -0.84
C LEU A 98 12.04 -6.03 -1.14
N PRO A 99 10.83 -5.65 -1.56
CA PRO A 99 9.88 -6.61 -2.08
C PRO A 99 10.45 -7.19 -3.39
N PRO A 100 10.37 -8.52 -3.61
CA PRO A 100 10.89 -9.14 -4.82
C PRO A 100 10.17 -8.67 -6.09
N ASP A 101 8.88 -8.28 -6.00
CA ASP A 101 8.03 -8.05 -7.19
C ASP A 101 7.15 -6.78 -7.13
N GLY A 102 7.32 -5.84 -6.19
CA GLY A 102 6.35 -4.74 -6.07
C GLY A 102 6.51 -3.72 -4.94
N VAL A 103 5.41 -3.39 -4.26
CA VAL A 103 5.33 -2.34 -3.22
C VAL A 103 4.92 -2.93 -1.88
N LEU A 104 5.62 -2.55 -0.81
CA LEU A 104 5.32 -2.89 0.58
C LEU A 104 4.04 -2.19 1.05
N LEU A 105 3.09 -2.95 1.58
CA LEU A 105 1.81 -2.43 2.04
C LEU A 105 1.45 -2.98 3.42
N LEU A 106 0.95 -2.09 4.30
CA LEU A 106 0.37 -2.44 5.60
C LEU A 106 -1.12 -2.78 5.42
N SER A 107 -1.51 -4.03 5.68
CA SER A 107 -2.93 -4.42 5.75
C SER A 107 -3.61 -3.75 6.94
N SER A 108 -4.77 -3.12 6.71
CA SER A 108 -5.54 -2.41 7.73
C SER A 108 -6.93 -3.07 7.91
N PRO A 109 -7.21 -3.74 9.04
CA PRO A 109 -8.56 -3.93 9.52
C PRO A 109 -8.82 -2.90 10.62
N LYS A 110 -9.67 -1.90 10.36
CA LYS A 110 -10.14 -0.93 11.37
C LYS A 110 -9.03 -0.32 12.24
N LEU A 111 -8.56 0.84 11.80
CA LEU A 111 -7.71 1.79 12.51
C LEU A 111 -7.84 1.73 14.06
N VAL A 112 -6.96 0.96 14.71
CA VAL A 112 -6.55 1.21 16.11
C VAL A 112 -5.08 1.58 16.05
N LEU A 113 -4.82 2.84 15.72
CA LEU A 113 -3.50 3.43 15.90
C LEU A 113 -3.27 3.65 17.39
N LYS A 114 -2.51 2.76 18.01
CA LYS A 114 -1.75 3.09 19.20
C LYS A 114 -0.35 2.52 19.02
N LEU A 115 0.57 3.33 18.49
CA LEU A 115 1.98 2.97 18.46
C LEU A 115 2.82 4.03 19.16
N SER A 116 3.63 3.52 20.09
CA SER A 116 4.57 4.23 20.94
C SER A 116 5.98 4.01 20.43
N LYS A 117 6.80 5.05 20.62
CA LYS A 117 8.21 5.28 20.27
C LYS A 117 9.10 4.03 20.12
N VAL A 118 9.78 3.91 18.98
CA VAL A 118 10.95 3.03 18.81
C VAL A 118 12.18 3.74 19.41
N HIS A 119 12.79 3.14 20.43
CA HIS A 119 14.16 3.45 20.82
C HIS A 119 15.08 2.60 19.93
N LEU A 120 15.92 3.23 19.11
CA LEU A 120 17.03 2.54 18.47
C LEU A 120 18.17 2.49 19.49
N SER A 121 18.32 1.34 20.17
CA SER A 121 19.54 1.01 20.91
C SER A 121 20.48 0.25 19.98
N GLY A 122 21.65 0.84 19.73
CA GLY A 122 22.77 0.29 18.97
C GLY A 122 23.81 1.36 18.74
#